data_AF-A0A377ZK47-F1
#
_entry.id   AF-A0A377ZK47-F1
#
_cell.length_a   1.000
_cell.length_b   1.000
_cell.length_c   1.000
_cell.angle_alpha   90.00
_cell.angle_beta   90.00
_cell.angle_gamma   90.00
#
_symmetry.space_group_name_H-M   'P 1'
#
loop_
_entity.id
_entity.type
_entity.pdbx_description
1 polymer ?
#
loop_
_entity_poly.entity_id
_entity_poly.type
_entity_poly.pdbx_seq_one_letter_code
_entity_poly.pdbx_strand_id
1 'polypeptide(L)' 'MKDKDEQTALIGMAIGAAVISLVATQKQINQGSIVDELVRLADRRGTG' A
#
# COMPACT_ATOMS: atom_id res chain seq x y z
N MET A 1 13.70 -5.19 19.16
CA MET A 1 13.47 -6.26 18.16
C MET A 1 12.00 -6.28 17.76
N LYS A 2 11.07 -6.39 18.72
CA LYS A 2 9.61 -6.33 18.49
C LYS A 2 9.12 -5.17 17.60
N ASP A 3 9.62 -3.94 17.82
CA ASP A 3 9.14 -2.76 17.07
C ASP A 3 9.50 -2.79 15.58
N LYS A 4 10.63 -3.43 15.22
CA LYS A 4 11.06 -3.58 13.83
C LYS A 4 10.20 -4.61 13.09
N ASP A 5 9.81 -5.68 13.77
CA ASP A 5 8.95 -6.72 13.21
C ASP A 5 7.53 -6.16 12.98
N GLU A 6 7.03 -5.37 13.93
CA GLU A 6 5.74 -4.68 13.81
C GLU A 6 5.74 -3.64 12.69
N GLN A 7 6.79 -2.81 12.60
CA GLN A 7 6.94 -1.87 11.50
C GLN A 7 7.01 -2.58 10.15
N THR A 8 7.73 -3.70 10.06
CA THR A 8 7.83 -4.50 8.83
C THR A 8 6.48 -5.08 8.44
N ALA A 9 5.73 -5.60 9.41
CA ALA A 9 4.37 -6.11 9.18
C ALA A 9 3.43 -5.01 8.68
N LEU A 10 3.48 -3.83 9.30
CA LEU A 10 2.66 -2.68 8.91
C LEU A 10 2.96 -2.23 7.47
N ILE A 11 4.25 -2.15 7.10
CA ILE A 11 4.67 -1.82 5.74
C ILE A 11 4.15 -2.88 4.76
N GLY A 12 4.29 -4.17 5.09
CA GLY A 12 3.79 -5.27 4.25
C GLY A 12 2.29 -5.21 4.02
N MET A 13 1.52 -4.84 5.05
CA MET A 13 0.06 -4.67 4.92
C MET A 13 -0.31 -3.52 3.98
N ALA A 14 0.34 -2.36 4.10
CA ALA A 14 0.09 -1.22 3.23
C ALA A 14 0.38 -1.55 1.76
N ILE A 15 1.50 -2.22 1.50
CA ILE A 15 1.87 -2.69 0.16
C ILE A 15 0.85 -3.71 -0.35
N GLY A 16 0.44 -4.67 0.50
CA GLY A 16 -0.57 -5.66 0.15
C GLY A 16 -1.89 -5.02 -0.28
N ALA A 17 -2.36 -4.01 0.45
CA ALA A 17 -3.58 -3.26 0.09
C ALA A 17 -3.45 -2.54 -1.27
N ALA A 18 -2.29 -1.91 -1.53
CA ALA A 18 -2.03 -1.26 -2.81
C ALA A 18 -2.02 -2.26 -3.98
N VAL A 19 -1.32 -3.40 -3.82
CA VAL A 19 -1.25 -4.44 -4.86
C VAL A 19 -2.64 -5.02 -5.16
N ILE A 20 -3.46 -5.29 -4.14
CA ILE A 20 -4.84 -5.78 -4.33
C ILE A 20 -5.67 -4.78 -5.16
N SER A 21 -5.55 -3.47 -4.88
CA SER A 21 -6.25 -2.42 -5.64
C SER A 21 -5.79 -2.37 -7.11
N LEU A 22 -4.48 -2.52 -7.37
CA LEU A 22 -3.94 -2.58 -8.72
C LEU A 22 -4.44 -3.81 -9.49
N VAL A 23 -4.48 -4.98 -8.84
CA VAL A 23 -5.04 -6.22 -9.43
C VAL A 23 -6.53 -6.03 -9.75
N ALA A 24 -7.32 -5.50 -8.83
CA ALA A 24 -8.75 -5.27 -9.01
C ALA A 24 -9.05 -4.30 -10.16
N THR A 25 -8.14 -3.37 -10.44
CA THR A 25 -8.26 -2.38 -11.52
C THR A 25 -7.51 -2.76 -12.79
N GLN A 26 -6.96 -3.98 -12.87
CA GLN A 26 -6.16 -4.48 -13.99
C GLN A 26 -5.01 -3.54 -14.40
N LYS A 27 -4.45 -2.81 -13.44
CA LYS A 27 -3.28 -1.96 -13.66
C LYS A 27 -2.01 -2.79 -13.61
N GLN A 28 -1.00 -2.37 -14.37
CA GLN A 28 0.34 -2.97 -14.31
C GLN A 28 0.88 -2.90 -12.88
N ILE A 29 1.45 -4.00 -12.39
CA ILE A 29 2.08 -4.07 -11.07
C ILE A 29 3.58 -3.85 -11.25
N ASN A 30 4.04 -2.66 -10.86
CA ASN A 30 5.44 -2.32 -10.78
C ASN A 30 5.65 -1.33 -9.63
N GLN A 31 6.90 -1.02 -9.30
CA GLN A 31 7.20 -0.14 -8.17
C GLN A 31 6.50 1.23 -8.28
N GLY A 32 6.46 1.84 -9.47
CA GLY A 32 5.82 3.12 -9.69
C GLY A 32 4.33 3.07 -9.41
N SER A 33 3.62 2.09 -9.97
CA SER A 33 2.17 1.96 -9.74
C SER A 33 1.81 1.62 -8.30
N ILE A 34 2.67 0.89 -7.57
CA ILE A 34 2.50 0.62 -6.14
C ILE A 34 2.67 1.91 -5.33
N VAL A 35 3.68 2.72 -5.62
CA VAL A 35 3.91 4.01 -4.93
C VAL A 35 2.75 4.97 -5.18
N ASP A 36 2.29 5.10 -6.42
CA ASP A 36 1.15 5.96 -6.77
C ASP A 36 -0.13 5.53 -6.02
N GLU A 37 -0.38 4.22 -5.93
CA GLU A 37 -1.54 3.70 -5.21
C GLU A 37 -1.41 3.88 -3.69
N LEU A 38 -0.20 3.76 -3.12
CA LEU A 38 0.04 4.06 -1.70
C LEU A 38 -0.27 5.54 -1.37
N VAL A 39 0.14 6.47 -2.24
CA VAL A 39 -0.19 7.90 -2.10
C VAL A 39 -1.70 8.10 -2.17
N ARG A 40 -2.37 7.50 -3.17
CA ARG A 40 -3.83 7.56 -3.31
C ARG A 40 -4.58 7.01 -2.08
N LEU A 41 -4.10 5.90 -1.51
CA LEU A 41 -4.70 5.29 -0.32
C LEU A 41 -4.46 6.13 0.95
N ALA A 42 -3.31 6.81 1.05
CA ALA A 42 -3.03 7.76 2.13
C ALA A 42 -3.99 8.96 2.06
N ASP A 43 -4.22 9.51 0.86
CA ASP A 43 -5.14 10.64 0.66
C ASP A 43 -6.59 10.29 1.02
N ARG A 44 -7.05 9.07 0.72
CA ARG A 44 -8.39 8.58 1.09
C ARG A 44 -8.61 8.48 2.60
N ARG A 45 -7.55 8.38 3.41
CA ARG A 45 -7.66 8.34 4.88
C ARG A 45 -7.85 9.73 5.50
N GLY A 46 -7.68 10.82 4.73
CA GLY A 46 -7.77 12.21 5.19
C GLY A 46 -9.14 12.88 5.09
N THR A 47 -10.20 12.17 4.69
CA THR A 47 -11.57 12.69 4.65
C THR A 47 -12.43 11.98 5.69
N GLY A 48 -12.35 12.44 6.94
CA GLY A 48 -13.14 11.97 8.08
C GLY A 48 -13.04 12.97 9.21
#